data_AF-A0A0M8UWK3-F1
#
_entry.id   AF-A0A0M8UWK3-F1
#
_cell.length_a   1.000
_cell.length_b   1.000
_cell.length_c   1.000
_cell.angle_alpha   90.00
_cell.angle_beta   90.00
_cell.angle_gamma   90.00
#
_symmetry.space_group_name_H-M   'P 1'
#
loop_
_entity.id
_entity.type
_entity.pdbx_description
1 polymer ?
#
loop_
_entity_poly.entity_id
_entity_poly.type
_entity_poly.pdbx_seq_one_letter_code
_entity_poly.pdbx_strand_id
1 'polypeptide(L)'
;MAESGRAVERTEAPVLTVEADAVRVESRLLAGEVECPDCGGVMAPWGWARHRVLRGASGLVRLRPRRARCGGCGGSHVLLPVFVLARRVDLAEVIGAALTAKASGAGARTIAAGLGRPVETVRGWLRRFRQRAEHVRVYFTVLLVDTALDPIPPALSVSGFADAVAAVLGAWRAAVSRWPDVGTVSPWRLAAAASGGRLLSPLWP
;
A
#
# COMPACT_ATOMS: atom_id res chain seq x y z
N MET A 1 45.64 11.99 1.22
CA MET A 1 44.93 11.98 2.52
C MET A 1 43.45 11.82 2.21
N ALA A 2 42.90 10.65 2.54
CA ALA A 2 41.55 10.24 2.18
C ALA A 2 40.57 10.64 3.28
N GLU A 3 39.62 11.53 2.98
CA GLU A 3 38.43 11.74 3.81
C GLU A 3 37.31 10.84 3.28
N SER A 4 37.26 9.62 3.82
CA SER A 4 36.09 8.74 3.73
C SER A 4 35.02 9.25 4.71
N GLY A 5 34.32 10.31 4.32
CA GLY A 5 33.09 10.76 4.97
C GLY A 5 31.96 9.77 4.69
N ARG A 6 31.70 8.90 5.66
CA ARG A 6 30.66 7.87 5.61
C ARG A 6 29.28 8.53 5.72
N ALA A 7 28.67 8.90 4.58
CA ALA A 7 27.25 9.23 4.54
C ALA A 7 26.44 7.94 4.66
N VAL A 8 26.11 7.54 5.89
CA VAL A 8 25.00 6.62 6.14
C VAL A 8 23.79 7.47 6.51
N GLU A 9 23.22 8.16 5.52
CA GLU A 9 21.78 8.33 5.58
C GLU A 9 21.21 6.92 5.49
N ARG A 10 20.57 6.45 6.57
CA ARG A 10 19.74 5.25 6.52
C ARG A 10 18.47 5.60 5.74
N THR A 11 18.63 5.97 4.48
CA THR A 11 17.57 5.99 3.49
C THR A 11 17.05 4.55 3.48
N GLU A 12 15.79 4.40 3.87
CA GLU A 12 15.11 3.11 3.89
C GLU A 12 15.39 2.40 2.56
N ALA A 13 15.64 1.09 2.58
CA ALA A 13 15.73 0.36 1.32
C ALA A 13 14.41 0.61 0.57
N PRO A 14 14.43 1.22 -0.62
CA PRO A 14 13.23 1.64 -1.30
C PRO A 14 12.29 0.45 -1.47
N VAL A 15 10.99 0.66 -1.25
CA VAL A 15 9.99 -0.40 -1.31
C VAL A 15 9.35 -0.39 -2.70
N LEU A 16 9.25 -1.55 -3.32
CA LEU A 16 8.47 -1.77 -4.52
C LEU A 16 7.28 -2.67 -4.16
N THR A 17 6.07 -2.18 -4.38
CA THR A 17 4.87 -3.01 -4.17
C THR A 17 4.71 -3.99 -5.33
N VAL A 18 4.50 -5.26 -5.01
CA VAL A 18 4.34 -6.35 -5.97
C VAL A 18 3.10 -7.19 -5.66
N GLU A 19 2.70 -8.07 -6.57
CA GLU A 19 1.57 -8.98 -6.36
C GLU A 19 1.69 -9.84 -5.08
N ALA A 20 0.57 -10.45 -4.68
CA ALA A 20 0.47 -11.20 -3.43
C ALA A 20 1.23 -12.55 -3.45
N ASP A 21 1.32 -13.18 -4.62
CA ASP A 21 1.90 -14.50 -4.79
C ASP A 21 3.43 -14.43 -4.93
N ALA A 22 4.13 -14.92 -3.91
CA ALA A 22 5.58 -14.93 -3.88
C ALA A 22 6.22 -15.77 -5.00
N VAL A 23 5.54 -16.83 -5.47
CA VAL A 23 6.04 -17.67 -6.57
C VAL A 23 6.00 -16.87 -7.88
N ARG A 24 4.91 -16.16 -8.13
CA ARG A 24 4.79 -15.26 -9.28
C ARG A 24 5.83 -14.14 -9.25
N VAL A 25 6.05 -13.53 -8.08
CA VAL A 25 7.10 -12.51 -7.91
C VAL A 25 8.49 -13.06 -8.25
N GLU A 26 8.83 -14.25 -7.76
CA GLU A 26 10.13 -14.87 -8.06
C GLU A 26 10.25 -15.21 -9.55
N SER A 27 9.19 -15.76 -10.16
CA SER A 27 9.15 -16.05 -11.60
C SER A 27 9.40 -14.80 -12.45
N ARG A 28 8.71 -13.70 -12.15
CA ARG A 28 8.88 -12.43 -12.87
C ARG A 28 10.26 -11.83 -12.69
N LEU A 29 10.82 -11.91 -11.48
CA LEU A 29 12.20 -11.48 -11.23
C LEU A 29 13.22 -12.27 -12.04
N LEU A 30 13.07 -13.59 -12.10
CA LEU A 30 13.96 -14.45 -12.88
C LEU A 30 13.82 -14.21 -14.39
N ALA A 31 12.61 -13.86 -14.84
CA ALA A 31 12.34 -13.50 -16.23
C ALA A 31 12.76 -12.06 -16.59
N GLY A 32 13.19 -11.24 -15.63
CA GLY A 32 13.56 -9.84 -15.87
C GLY A 32 12.37 -8.91 -16.14
N GLU A 33 11.16 -9.30 -15.72
CA GLU A 33 9.89 -8.58 -15.96
C GLU A 33 9.53 -7.58 -14.86
N VAL A 34 10.49 -7.29 -13.97
CA VAL A 34 10.31 -6.34 -12.88
C VAL A 34 11.22 -5.14 -13.16
N GLU A 35 10.61 -3.99 -13.38
CA GLU A 35 11.32 -2.74 -13.67
C GLU A 35 11.70 -2.02 -12.37
N CYS A 36 12.84 -1.35 -12.39
CA CYS A 36 13.27 -0.47 -11.32
C CYS A 36 12.44 0.81 -11.35
N PRO A 37 11.80 1.21 -10.24
CA PRO A 37 10.98 2.43 -10.21
C PRO A 37 11.81 3.71 -10.35
N ASP A 38 13.13 3.65 -10.13
CA ASP A 38 14.00 4.83 -10.15
C ASP A 38 14.61 5.10 -11.53
N CYS A 39 14.87 4.06 -12.34
CA CYS A 39 15.56 4.22 -13.63
C CYS A 39 15.00 3.36 -14.77
N GLY A 40 13.91 2.62 -14.57
CA GLY A 40 13.31 1.71 -15.56
C GLY A 40 14.13 0.45 -15.88
N GLY A 41 15.32 0.29 -15.29
CA GLY A 41 16.20 -0.86 -15.56
C GLY A 41 15.69 -2.16 -14.97
N VAL A 42 16.10 -3.29 -15.55
CA VAL A 42 15.66 -4.63 -15.11
C VAL A 42 16.17 -4.96 -13.70
N MET A 43 15.27 -5.47 -12.87
CA MET A 43 15.53 -5.89 -11.51
C MET A 43 15.88 -7.38 -11.45
N ALA A 44 17.01 -7.69 -10.83
CA ALA A 44 17.47 -9.05 -10.61
C ALA A 44 17.30 -9.49 -9.15
N PRO A 45 17.19 -10.79 -8.87
CA PRO A 45 17.14 -11.30 -7.50
C PRO A 45 18.45 -10.98 -6.74
N TRP A 46 18.34 -10.43 -5.51
CA TRP A 46 19.52 -9.98 -4.71
C TRP A 46 19.64 -10.62 -3.34
N GLY A 47 18.51 -10.85 -2.66
CA GLY A 47 18.48 -11.48 -1.34
C GLY A 47 17.11 -11.38 -0.70
N TRP A 48 17.06 -11.32 0.61
CA TRP A 48 15.78 -11.29 1.34
C TRP A 48 15.81 -10.26 2.45
N ALA A 49 14.67 -9.65 2.72
CA ALA A 49 14.49 -8.82 3.89
C ALA A 49 14.35 -9.68 5.16
N ARG A 50 14.23 -9.02 6.31
CA ARG A 50 13.95 -9.69 7.59
C ARG A 50 12.58 -10.36 7.54
N HIS A 51 12.45 -11.49 8.23
CA HIS A 51 11.16 -12.12 8.48
C HIS A 51 10.22 -11.15 9.19
N ARG A 52 8.94 -11.22 8.81
CA ARG A 52 7.86 -10.43 9.40
C ARG A 52 6.72 -11.35 9.77
N VAL A 53 6.11 -11.07 10.91
CA VAL A 53 4.83 -11.64 11.33
C VAL A 53 3.82 -10.50 11.28
N LEU A 54 2.84 -10.62 10.39
CA LEU A 54 1.78 -9.65 10.18
C LEU A 54 0.48 -10.13 10.78
N ARG A 55 -0.44 -9.20 11.03
CA ARG A 55 -1.76 -9.46 11.60
C ARG A 55 -2.84 -9.24 10.54
N GLY A 56 -3.43 -10.34 10.07
CA GLY A 56 -4.62 -10.35 9.22
C GLY A 56 -5.91 -10.44 10.03
N ALA A 57 -7.05 -10.43 9.32
CA ALA A 57 -8.36 -10.61 9.94
C ALA A 57 -8.54 -12.04 10.48
N SER A 58 -8.05 -13.05 9.74
CA SER A 58 -8.19 -14.47 10.06
C SER A 58 -7.01 -15.07 10.83
N GLY A 59 -5.96 -14.29 11.14
CA GLY A 59 -4.81 -14.80 11.86
C GLY A 59 -3.50 -14.11 11.51
N LEU A 60 -2.39 -14.76 11.88
CA LEU A 60 -1.04 -14.26 11.61
C LEU A 60 -0.57 -14.68 10.21
N VAL A 61 0.06 -13.75 9.50
CA VAL A 61 0.70 -14.01 8.20
C VAL A 61 2.21 -13.88 8.37
N ARG A 62 2.94 -14.97 8.14
CA ARG A 62 4.40 -14.97 8.17
C ARG A 62 4.92 -14.79 6.76
N LEU A 63 5.83 -13.85 6.56
CA LEU A 63 6.49 -13.67 5.26
C LEU A 63 7.91 -13.16 5.42
N ARG A 64 8.72 -13.41 4.39
CA ARG A 64 10.05 -12.86 4.24
C ARG A 64 10.08 -12.15 2.88
N PRO A 65 10.00 -10.81 2.84
CA PRO A 65 9.96 -10.11 1.56
C PRO A 65 11.21 -10.38 0.73
N ARG A 66 11.04 -10.59 -0.58
CA ARG A 66 12.16 -10.69 -1.52
C ARG A 66 12.86 -9.34 -1.64
N ARG A 67 14.17 -9.33 -1.87
CA ARG A 67 14.92 -8.15 -2.31
C ARG A 67 15.34 -8.32 -3.76
N ALA A 68 15.31 -7.23 -4.49
CA ALA A 68 15.78 -7.17 -5.86
C ALA A 68 16.77 -6.01 -6.02
N ARG A 69 17.69 -6.12 -6.98
CA ARG A 69 18.69 -5.10 -7.28
C ARG A 69 18.64 -4.78 -8.76
N CYS A 70 18.62 -3.50 -9.10
CA CYS A 70 18.60 -3.05 -10.48
C CYS A 70 19.96 -3.30 -11.14
N GLY A 71 19.97 -3.87 -12.34
CA GLY A 71 21.17 -4.00 -13.17
C GLY A 71 21.66 -2.67 -13.76
N GLY A 72 20.77 -1.68 -13.89
CA GLY A 72 21.08 -0.35 -14.42
C GLY A 72 21.68 0.60 -13.38
N CYS A 73 20.90 0.98 -12.37
CA CYS A 73 21.33 1.96 -11.35
C CYS A 73 21.99 1.32 -10.10
N GLY A 74 21.95 0.00 -9.95
CA GLY A 74 22.48 -0.70 -8.77
C GLY A 74 21.63 -0.58 -7.49
N GLY A 75 20.52 0.17 -7.53
CA GLY A 75 19.57 0.37 -6.43
C GLY A 75 18.95 -0.95 -5.94
N SER A 76 18.71 -1.07 -4.63
CA SER A 76 18.16 -2.28 -4.01
C SER A 76 16.77 -2.03 -3.43
N HIS A 77 15.78 -2.80 -3.85
CA HIS A 77 14.40 -2.65 -3.41
C HIS A 77 13.90 -3.86 -2.62
N VAL A 78 13.06 -3.60 -1.61
CA VAL A 78 12.29 -4.65 -0.94
C VAL A 78 10.96 -4.82 -1.67
N LEU A 79 10.70 -6.03 -2.16
CA LEU A 79 9.46 -6.37 -2.83
C LEU A 79 8.38 -6.67 -1.80
N LEU A 80 7.48 -5.72 -1.62
CA LEU A 80 6.43 -5.76 -0.61
C LEU A 80 5.10 -6.19 -1.25
N PRO A 81 4.46 -7.28 -0.78
CA PRO A 81 3.18 -7.70 -1.35
C PRO A 81 2.10 -6.63 -1.18
N VAL A 82 1.19 -6.49 -2.16
CA VAL A 82 0.06 -5.54 -2.19
C VAL A 82 -0.85 -5.58 -0.96
N PHE A 83 -0.86 -6.66 -0.18
CA PHE A 83 -1.62 -6.72 1.08
C PHE A 83 -0.88 -6.12 2.29
N VAL A 84 0.32 -5.56 2.10
CA VAL A 84 1.15 -4.99 3.16
C VAL A 84 1.44 -3.52 2.91
N LEU A 85 1.20 -2.69 3.93
CA LEU A 85 1.65 -1.29 3.93
C LEU A 85 3.04 -1.15 4.56
N ALA A 86 3.83 -0.22 4.04
CA ALA A 86 5.15 0.11 4.54
C ALA A 86 5.09 0.45 6.04
N ARG A 87 5.95 -0.19 6.84
CA ARG A 87 6.04 0.00 8.30
C ARG A 87 4.74 -0.26 9.07
N ARG A 88 3.87 -1.13 8.55
CA ARG A 88 2.66 -1.59 9.24
C ARG A 88 2.69 -3.09 9.47
N VAL A 89 2.33 -3.48 10.69
CA VAL A 89 2.23 -4.89 11.10
C VAL A 89 0.87 -5.49 10.75
N ASP A 90 -0.16 -4.67 10.57
CA ASP A 90 -1.49 -5.11 10.16
C ASP A 90 -1.65 -5.03 8.64
N LEU A 91 -2.38 -5.99 8.08
CA LEU A 91 -2.62 -6.06 6.63
C LEU A 91 -3.43 -4.86 6.14
N ALA A 92 -3.28 -4.53 4.86
CA ALA A 92 -3.97 -3.41 4.22
C ALA A 92 -5.49 -3.50 4.42
N GLU A 93 -6.06 -4.70 4.37
CA GLU A 93 -7.49 -4.95 4.55
C GLU A 93 -7.96 -4.72 5.99
N VAL A 94 -7.14 -5.06 6.99
CA VAL A 94 -7.47 -4.82 8.42
C VAL A 94 -7.46 -3.32 8.70
N ILE A 95 -6.44 -2.62 8.21
CA ILE A 95 -6.34 -1.17 8.31
C ILE A 95 -7.50 -0.52 7.56
N GLY A 96 -7.77 -1.00 6.35
CA GLY A 96 -8.85 -0.54 5.50
C GLY A 96 -10.22 -0.68 6.15
N ALA A 97 -10.52 -1.81 6.79
CA ALA A 97 -11.74 -2.00 7.55
C ALA A 97 -11.89 -0.95 8.67
N ALA A 98 -10.79 -0.59 9.36
CA ALA A 98 -10.81 0.49 10.34
C ALA A 98 -11.13 1.86 9.71
N LEU A 99 -10.58 2.15 8.52
CA LEU A 99 -10.84 3.37 7.79
C LEU A 99 -12.30 3.44 7.31
N THR A 100 -12.82 2.37 6.73
CA THR A 100 -14.24 2.26 6.34
C THR A 100 -15.16 2.47 7.53
N ALA A 101 -14.93 1.77 8.65
CA ALA A 101 -15.76 1.92 9.84
C ALA A 101 -15.71 3.35 10.40
N LYS A 102 -14.55 4.00 10.37
CA LYS A 102 -14.42 5.41 10.79
C LYS A 102 -15.18 6.36 9.85
N ALA A 103 -15.12 6.13 8.54
CA ALA A 103 -15.89 6.90 7.56
C ALA A 103 -17.41 6.74 7.76
N SER A 104 -17.85 5.56 8.20
CA SER A 104 -19.25 5.28 8.61
C SER A 104 -19.62 5.81 10.01
N GLY A 105 -18.74 6.58 10.67
CA GLY A 105 -19.03 7.23 11.94
C GLY A 105 -18.57 6.49 13.20
N ALA A 106 -17.99 5.29 13.09
CA ALA A 106 -17.56 4.53 14.27
C ALA A 106 -16.40 5.21 15.03
N GLY A 107 -16.43 5.09 16.36
CA GLY A 107 -15.37 5.55 17.25
C GLY A 107 -14.18 4.60 17.30
N ALA A 108 -12.98 5.11 17.60
CA ALA A 108 -11.74 4.32 17.61
C ALA A 108 -11.78 3.12 18.58
N ARG A 109 -12.45 3.25 19.74
CA ARG A 109 -12.62 2.15 20.71
C ARG A 109 -13.47 1.02 20.14
N THR A 110 -14.61 1.35 19.53
CA THR A 110 -15.50 0.39 18.88
C THR A 110 -14.79 -0.36 17.75
N ILE A 111 -14.07 0.38 16.90
CA ILE A 111 -13.28 -0.20 15.81
C ILE A 111 -12.20 -1.14 16.35
N ALA A 112 -11.46 -0.71 17.37
CA ALA A 112 -10.41 -1.49 17.99
C ALA A 112 -10.92 -2.81 18.59
N ALA A 113 -12.07 -2.76 19.29
CA ALA A 113 -12.74 -3.95 19.81
C ALA A 113 -13.16 -4.90 18.69
N GLY A 114 -13.81 -4.39 17.65
CA GLY A 114 -14.25 -5.21 16.50
C GLY A 114 -13.11 -5.87 15.72
N LEU A 115 -11.94 -5.24 15.67
CA LEU A 115 -10.75 -5.78 14.98
C LEU A 115 -9.82 -6.60 15.88
N GLY A 116 -10.05 -6.62 17.20
CA GLY A 116 -9.14 -7.21 18.18
C GLY A 116 -7.76 -6.56 18.14
N ARG A 117 -7.70 -5.22 18.12
CA ARG A 117 -6.45 -4.44 18.04
C ARG A 117 -6.32 -3.43 19.17
N PRO A 118 -5.10 -3.07 19.60
CA PRO A 118 -4.91 -2.00 20.58
C PRO A 118 -5.50 -0.67 20.09
N VAL A 119 -6.23 0.04 20.94
CA VAL A 119 -6.90 1.30 20.53
C VAL A 119 -5.93 2.35 20.02
N GLU A 120 -4.71 2.42 20.59
CA GLU A 120 -3.67 3.35 20.16
C GLU A 120 -3.13 3.04 18.77
N THR A 121 -3.13 1.75 18.40
CA THR A 121 -2.76 1.33 17.05
C THR A 121 -3.78 1.86 16.04
N VAL A 122 -5.07 1.66 16.32
CA VAL A 122 -6.17 2.17 15.48
C VAL A 122 -6.13 3.69 15.40
N ARG A 123 -6.01 4.39 16.54
CA ARG A 123 -5.86 5.86 16.58
C ARG A 123 -4.70 6.34 15.72
N GLY A 124 -3.57 5.61 15.76
CA GLY A 124 -2.40 5.87 14.92
C GLY A 124 -2.74 5.82 13.43
N TRP A 125 -3.47 4.79 12.97
CA TRP A 125 -3.89 4.68 11.57
C TRP A 125 -4.84 5.79 11.16
N LEU A 126 -5.90 6.01 11.94
CA LEU A 126 -6.92 7.02 11.66
C LEU A 126 -6.29 8.42 11.60
N ARG A 127 -5.38 8.75 12.53
CA ARG A 127 -4.67 10.03 12.53
C ARG A 127 -3.82 10.20 11.27
N ARG A 128 -3.05 9.18 10.89
CA ARG A 128 -2.17 9.25 9.71
C ARG A 128 -2.94 9.34 8.40
N PHE A 129 -4.07 8.64 8.29
CA PHE A 129 -4.95 8.76 7.13
C PHE A 129 -5.61 10.14 7.07
N ARG A 130 -6.14 10.63 8.19
CA ARG A 130 -6.75 11.97 8.27
C ARG A 130 -5.81 13.07 7.82
N GLN A 131 -4.54 13.02 8.22
CA GLN A 131 -3.51 13.98 7.80
C GLN A 131 -3.28 14.00 6.28
N ARG A 132 -3.71 12.97 5.55
CA ARG A 132 -3.58 12.83 4.10
C ARG A 132 -4.90 12.81 3.36
N ALA A 133 -6.02 12.98 4.06
CA ALA A 133 -7.33 12.67 3.50
C ALA A 133 -7.57 13.41 2.18
N GLU A 134 -7.18 14.67 2.09
CA GLU A 134 -7.31 15.46 0.86
C GLU A 134 -6.46 14.91 -0.29
N HIS A 135 -5.20 14.57 -0.01
CA HIS A 135 -4.32 13.99 -1.03
C HIS A 135 -4.82 12.62 -1.51
N VAL A 136 -5.28 11.76 -0.57
CA VAL A 136 -5.93 10.49 -0.91
C VAL A 136 -7.14 10.74 -1.79
N ARG A 137 -8.01 11.68 -1.40
CA ARG A 137 -9.24 12.01 -2.13
C ARG A 137 -8.90 12.41 -3.58
N VAL A 138 -8.01 13.37 -3.77
CA VAL A 138 -7.62 13.85 -5.11
C VAL A 138 -7.02 12.72 -5.95
N TYR A 139 -6.02 12.02 -5.42
CA TYR A 139 -5.32 10.96 -6.15
C TYR A 139 -6.27 9.85 -6.61
N PHE A 140 -7.14 9.36 -5.72
CA PHE A 140 -8.06 8.28 -6.07
C PHE A 140 -9.25 8.75 -6.89
N THR A 141 -9.66 10.01 -6.81
CA THR A 141 -10.65 10.56 -7.74
C THR A 141 -10.09 10.66 -9.16
N VAL A 142 -8.84 11.10 -9.32
CA VAL A 142 -8.17 11.08 -10.64
C VAL A 142 -8.08 9.65 -11.18
N LEU A 143 -7.61 8.71 -10.36
CA LEU A 143 -7.56 7.30 -10.75
C LEU A 143 -8.94 6.74 -11.15
N LEU A 144 -10.00 7.11 -10.44
CA LEU A 144 -11.37 6.74 -10.79
C LEU A 144 -11.73 7.28 -12.18
N VAL A 145 -11.53 8.57 -12.41
CA VAL A 145 -11.87 9.25 -13.67
C VAL A 145 -11.11 8.65 -14.85
N ASP A 146 -9.81 8.40 -14.68
CA ASP A 146 -8.97 7.82 -15.73
C ASP A 146 -9.33 6.35 -16.04
N THR A 147 -9.96 5.65 -15.10
CA THR A 147 -10.26 4.21 -15.23
C THR A 147 -11.70 3.93 -15.68
N ALA A 148 -12.66 4.76 -15.27
CA ALA A 148 -14.08 4.53 -15.52
C ALA A 148 -14.45 4.84 -16.98
N LEU A 149 -15.31 4.01 -17.57
CA LEU A 149 -15.88 4.28 -18.90
C LEU A 149 -16.85 5.47 -18.91
N ASP A 150 -17.59 5.65 -17.80
CA ASP A 150 -18.46 6.79 -17.55
C ASP A 150 -18.32 7.21 -16.07
N PRO A 151 -17.42 8.16 -15.75
CA PRO A 151 -17.07 8.46 -14.38
C PRO A 151 -18.16 9.29 -13.68
N ILE A 152 -18.68 8.75 -12.58
CA ILE A 152 -19.47 9.51 -11.61
C ILE A 152 -18.59 9.71 -10.37
N PRO A 153 -18.05 10.92 -10.15
CA PRO A 153 -17.30 11.21 -8.93
C PRO A 153 -18.18 10.99 -7.69
N PRO A 154 -17.63 10.44 -6.59
CA PRO A 154 -18.38 10.27 -5.37
C PRO A 154 -18.88 11.64 -4.86
N ALA A 155 -20.14 11.69 -4.43
CA ALA A 155 -20.71 12.87 -3.81
C ALA A 155 -19.89 13.27 -2.57
N LEU A 156 -19.71 14.57 -2.37
CA LEU A 156 -19.01 15.10 -1.20
C LEU A 156 -19.80 14.80 0.07
N SER A 157 -19.07 14.34 1.09
CA SER A 157 -19.52 14.13 2.45
C SER A 157 -19.26 15.38 3.29
N VAL A 158 -19.83 15.42 4.49
CA VAL A 158 -19.49 16.40 5.52
C VAL A 158 -18.08 16.20 6.10
N SER A 159 -17.38 15.13 5.73
CA SER A 159 -16.05 14.80 6.24
C SER A 159 -15.07 14.45 5.11
N GLY A 160 -13.99 15.23 4.98
CA GLY A 160 -12.90 14.92 4.05
C GLY A 160 -12.26 13.54 4.29
N PHE A 161 -12.34 13.01 5.51
CA PHE A 161 -11.94 11.62 5.79
C PHE A 161 -12.85 10.62 5.06
N ALA A 162 -14.16 10.83 5.13
CA ALA A 162 -15.12 9.97 4.44
C ALA A 162 -15.00 10.12 2.92
N ASP A 163 -14.77 11.32 2.41
CA ASP A 163 -14.51 11.56 0.98
C ASP A 163 -13.30 10.79 0.47
N ALA A 164 -12.20 10.80 1.23
CA ALA A 164 -11.00 10.04 0.90
C ALA A 164 -11.26 8.53 0.82
N VAL A 165 -12.06 7.98 1.75
CA VAL A 165 -12.47 6.58 1.71
C VAL A 165 -13.39 6.32 0.50
N ALA A 166 -14.34 7.20 0.23
CA ALA A 166 -15.24 7.09 -0.91
C ALA A 166 -14.49 7.11 -2.25
N ALA A 167 -13.47 7.97 -2.39
CA ALA A 167 -12.60 8.02 -3.56
C ALA A 167 -11.85 6.69 -3.78
N VAL A 168 -11.26 6.11 -2.72
CA VAL A 168 -10.61 4.78 -2.80
C VAL A 168 -11.59 3.70 -3.26
N LEU A 169 -12.78 3.66 -2.67
CA LEU A 169 -13.82 2.69 -3.05
C LEU A 169 -14.33 2.92 -4.47
N GLY A 170 -14.47 4.16 -4.91
CA GLY A 170 -14.88 4.52 -6.25
C GLY A 170 -13.85 4.12 -7.30
N ALA A 171 -12.57 4.40 -7.08
CA ALA A 171 -11.48 3.96 -7.95
C ALA A 171 -11.43 2.43 -8.06
N TRP A 172 -11.64 1.72 -6.94
CA TRP A 172 -11.73 0.28 -6.96
C TRP A 172 -12.91 -0.23 -7.78
N ARG A 173 -14.11 0.35 -7.62
CA ARG A 173 -15.28 -0.02 -8.44
C ARG A 173 -15.02 0.22 -9.92
N ALA A 174 -14.42 1.35 -10.29
CA ALA A 174 -14.05 1.64 -11.67
C ALA A 174 -13.10 0.56 -12.23
N ALA A 175 -12.07 0.19 -11.48
CA ALA A 175 -11.11 -0.84 -11.88
C ALA A 175 -11.76 -2.22 -12.06
N VAL A 176 -12.62 -2.65 -11.13
CA VAL A 176 -13.32 -3.94 -11.21
C VAL A 176 -14.29 -3.98 -12.38
N SER A 177 -15.00 -2.87 -12.65
CA SER A 177 -15.90 -2.77 -13.81
C SER A 177 -15.14 -2.82 -15.14
N ARG A 178 -13.92 -2.25 -15.20
CA ARG A 178 -13.11 -2.19 -16.42
C ARG A 178 -12.34 -3.49 -16.69
N TRP A 179 -11.87 -4.15 -15.62
CA TRP A 179 -11.06 -5.37 -15.66
C TRP A 179 -11.60 -6.39 -14.66
N PRO A 180 -12.45 -7.33 -15.10
CA PRO A 180 -13.11 -8.31 -14.22
C PRO A 180 -12.15 -9.12 -13.34
N ASP A 181 -10.93 -9.41 -13.81
CA ASP A 181 -9.90 -10.14 -13.04
C ASP A 181 -9.46 -9.38 -11.76
N VAL A 182 -9.57 -8.05 -11.77
CA VAL A 182 -9.33 -7.19 -10.59
C VAL A 182 -10.42 -7.37 -9.53
N GLY A 183 -11.58 -7.94 -9.88
CA GLY A 183 -12.70 -8.21 -8.96
C GLY A 183 -12.34 -9.11 -7.78
N THR A 184 -11.22 -9.83 -7.86
CA THR A 184 -10.67 -10.65 -6.76
C THR A 184 -9.86 -9.85 -5.74
N VAL A 185 -9.52 -8.60 -6.04
CA VAL A 185 -8.66 -7.73 -5.23
C VAL A 185 -9.53 -6.83 -4.35
N SER A 186 -9.27 -6.78 -3.04
CA SER A 186 -9.99 -5.84 -2.17
C SER A 186 -9.66 -4.37 -2.50
N PRO A 187 -10.55 -3.41 -2.18
CA PRO A 187 -10.27 -1.98 -2.38
C PRO A 187 -8.95 -1.51 -1.75
N TRP A 188 -8.61 -2.10 -0.61
CA TRP A 188 -7.44 -1.70 0.17
C TRP A 188 -6.13 -2.30 -0.35
N ARG A 189 -6.18 -3.44 -1.06
CA ARG A 189 -5.05 -3.94 -1.85
C ARG A 189 -4.82 -3.09 -3.08
N LEU A 190 -5.88 -2.67 -3.78
CA LEU A 190 -5.76 -1.71 -4.88
C LEU A 190 -5.16 -0.39 -4.38
N ALA A 191 -5.62 0.11 -3.24
CA ALA A 191 -5.06 1.33 -2.65
C ALA A 191 -3.59 1.17 -2.26
N ALA A 192 -3.20 0.01 -1.74
CA ALA A 192 -1.80 -0.30 -1.46
C ALA A 192 -0.97 -0.41 -2.75
N ALA A 193 -1.50 -0.98 -3.83
CA ALA A 193 -0.83 -1.02 -5.13
C ALA A 193 -0.61 0.40 -5.68
N ALA A 194 -1.67 1.19 -5.78
CA ALA A 194 -1.63 2.54 -6.35
C ALA A 194 -0.74 3.50 -5.52
N SER A 195 -0.68 3.32 -4.20
CA SER A 195 0.19 4.12 -3.32
C SER A 195 1.61 3.58 -3.16
N GLY A 196 1.99 2.49 -3.86
CA GLY A 196 3.29 1.83 -3.62
C GLY A 196 3.48 1.38 -2.17
N GLY A 197 2.40 0.98 -1.50
CA GLY A 197 2.36 0.54 -0.11
C GLY A 197 2.47 1.69 0.89
N ARG A 198 2.39 2.95 0.44
CA ARG A 198 2.68 4.14 1.24
C ARG A 198 1.46 4.97 1.64
N LEU A 199 0.23 4.44 1.48
CA LEU A 199 -1.03 5.10 1.84
C LEU A 199 -1.02 5.83 3.22
N LEU A 200 -0.33 5.28 4.23
CA LEU A 200 -0.21 5.87 5.58
C LEU A 200 1.20 6.40 5.92
N SER A 201 2.10 6.46 4.95
CA SER A 201 3.50 6.89 5.12
C SER A 201 3.60 8.41 4.93
N PRO A 202 4.35 9.16 5.78
CA PRO A 202 4.63 10.59 5.58
C PRO A 202 5.23 10.95 4.21
N LEU A 203 5.87 10.00 3.55
CA LEU A 203 6.60 10.17 2.29
C LEU A 203 5.78 9.73 1.06
N TRP A 204 4.45 9.89 1.08
CA TRP A 204 3.57 9.62 -0.07
C TRP A 204 2.96 10.94 -0.57
N PRO A 205 3.01 11.30 -1.87
CA PRO A 205 3.34 10.46 -3.02
C PRO A 205 4.80 9.97 -3.02
#